data_AF-A0A9E5HZG0-F1
#
_entry.id   AF-A0A9E5HZG0-F1
#
_cell.length_a   1.000
_cell.length_b   1.000
_cell.length_c   1.000
_cell.angle_alpha   90.00
_cell.angle_beta   90.00
_cell.angle_gamma   90.00
#
_symmetry.space_group_name_H-M   'P 1'
#
loop_
_entity.id
_entity.type
_entity.pdbx_description
1 polymer ?
#
loop_
_entity_poly.entity_id
_entity_poly.type
_entity_poly.pdbx_seq_one_letter_code
_entity_poly.pdbx_strand_id
1 'polypeptide(L)'
;MSDTVINRPVKIKAHNTLKGKGLTIERIYTKEGVHPYDEVKWERRDVVQQNWKTGETVFEQRGVEFADFWSVNASTIVTTKYFRGAVGYDNREWSLKQVIDRVVLTYVKAGKEHGYFATDKDAEIFEHELTFMLLHQYFAYNSPVWFNVGTNAPQQVSACFILSVDDTMESILNWYREEGMIFKGGSGAGLNLSRIRSSKELLKSGGTASGPVSFMRGADASAGTIKSGGATRRAAKMVVLDVDHPDIEEFIETKVNEENKIRALRDAGFDMDLGG
;
A
#
# COMPACT_ATOMS: atom_id res chain seq x y z
N MET A 1 -12.29 -27.32 2.73
CA MET A 1 -11.66 -26.14 3.36
C MET A 1 -10.30 -26.01 2.71
N SER A 2 -10.20 -25.18 1.67
CA SER A 2 -9.00 -25.07 0.85
C SER A 2 -7.96 -24.22 1.56
N ASP A 3 -6.78 -24.82 1.75
CA ASP A 3 -5.56 -24.19 2.22
C ASP A 3 -5.10 -23.15 1.19
N THR A 4 -5.69 -21.96 1.24
CA THR A 4 -5.19 -20.79 0.53
C THR A 4 -3.75 -20.48 0.91
N VAL A 5 -2.89 -20.39 -0.10
CA VAL A 5 -1.43 -20.21 0.01
C VAL A 5 -1.04 -18.97 0.84
N ILE A 6 -1.90 -17.96 0.92
CA ILE A 6 -1.63 -16.72 1.67
C ILE A 6 -1.83 -16.87 3.18
N ASN A 7 -2.57 -17.89 3.63
CA ASN A 7 -2.91 -18.08 5.04
C ASN A 7 -2.31 -19.34 5.68
N ARG A 8 -1.38 -20.03 5.02
CA ARG A 8 -0.54 -20.97 5.78
C ARG A 8 0.31 -20.11 6.73
N PRO A 9 0.22 -20.30 8.05
CA PRO A 9 1.29 -19.86 8.93
C PRO A 9 2.46 -20.77 8.56
N VAL A 10 3.19 -20.41 7.52
CA VAL A 10 4.55 -20.90 7.36
C VAL A 10 5.17 -20.48 8.68
N LYS A 11 5.58 -21.46 9.50
CA LYS A 11 6.58 -21.21 10.52
C LYS A 11 7.80 -20.74 9.73
N ILE A 12 7.81 -19.46 9.36
CA ILE A 12 8.99 -18.78 8.87
C ILE A 12 9.91 -18.94 10.06
N LYS A 13 10.87 -19.86 9.94
CA LYS A 13 12.08 -19.76 10.73
C LYS A 13 12.67 -18.44 10.26
N ALA A 14 12.26 -17.34 10.91
CA ALA A 14 12.98 -16.09 10.81
C ALA A 14 14.45 -16.49 10.98
N HIS A 15 15.32 -16.04 10.09
CA HIS A 15 16.76 -16.24 10.27
C HIS A 15 17.10 -15.61 11.62
N ASN A 16 17.06 -16.43 12.66
CA ASN A 16 17.15 -15.97 14.02
C ASN A 16 18.64 -15.92 14.30
N THR A 17 19.22 -14.75 14.10
CA THR A 17 20.65 -14.51 14.30
C THR A 17 21.03 -14.49 15.78
N LEU A 18 20.11 -14.81 16.69
CA LEU A 18 20.39 -15.05 18.12
C LEU A 18 21.57 -16.02 18.38
N LYS A 19 21.93 -16.87 17.41
CA LYS A 19 23.11 -17.75 17.48
C LYS A 19 24.31 -17.30 16.65
N GLY A 20 24.16 -16.25 15.82
CA GLY A 20 25.21 -15.68 14.99
C GLY A 20 25.81 -14.41 15.60
N LYS A 21 26.86 -13.86 14.98
CA LYS A 21 27.31 -12.50 15.29
C LYS A 21 26.31 -11.53 14.68
N GLY A 22 25.68 -10.69 15.52
CA GLY A 22 24.80 -9.61 15.05
C GLY A 22 25.56 -8.61 14.17
N LEU A 23 24.82 -7.69 13.54
CA LEU A 23 25.37 -6.62 12.72
C LEU A 23 26.00 -5.53 13.60
N THR A 24 27.22 -5.13 13.26
CA THR A 24 27.81 -3.89 13.75
C THR A 24 27.43 -2.75 12.81
N ILE A 25 26.95 -1.64 13.34
CA ILE A 25 26.44 -0.51 12.55
C ILE A 25 27.39 0.68 12.71
N GLU A 26 27.87 1.19 11.58
CA GLU A 26 28.68 2.41 11.52
C GLU A 26 27.76 3.64 11.52
N ARG A 27 28.15 4.67 12.28
CA ARG A 27 27.46 5.95 12.31
C ARG A 27 27.97 6.81 11.15
N ILE A 28 27.07 7.33 10.31
CA ILE A 28 27.40 8.01 9.05
C ILE A 28 26.93 9.46 9.09
N TYR A 29 25.63 9.69 9.27
CA TYR A 29 25.04 11.03 9.22
C TYR A 29 24.85 11.66 10.60
N THR A 30 24.70 10.83 11.63
CA THR A 30 24.30 11.28 12.97
C THR A 30 25.49 11.46 13.90
N LYS A 31 25.28 12.06 15.08
CA LYS A 31 26.30 12.25 16.11
C LYS A 31 26.00 11.40 17.34
N GLU A 32 27.04 10.89 17.97
CA GLU A 32 26.89 10.14 19.23
C GLU A 32 26.35 11.06 20.33
N GLY A 33 25.36 10.56 21.09
CA GLY A 33 24.73 11.31 22.18
C GLY A 33 23.74 12.41 21.75
N VAL A 34 23.48 12.58 20.44
CA VAL A 34 22.52 13.56 19.92
C VAL A 34 21.47 12.83 19.08
N HIS A 35 20.19 13.05 19.40
CA HIS A 35 19.11 12.50 18.60
C HIS A 35 18.88 13.36 17.34
N PRO A 36 18.60 12.79 16.15
CA PRO A 36 18.42 13.57 14.92
C PRO A 36 17.34 14.66 15.00
N TYR A 37 16.33 14.49 15.85
CA TYR A 37 15.29 15.49 16.08
C TYR A 37 15.80 16.76 16.76
N ASP A 38 16.90 16.70 17.51
CA ASP A 38 17.46 17.83 18.24
C ASP A 38 18.38 18.70 17.36
N GLU A 39 18.73 18.20 16.16
CA GLU A 39 19.59 18.92 15.20
C GLU A 39 18.79 19.79 14.22
N VAL A 40 17.46 19.77 14.28
CA VAL A 40 16.59 20.50 13.35
C VAL A 40 15.62 21.42 14.07
N LYS A 41 15.21 22.48 13.39
CA LYS A 41 14.18 23.38 13.89
C LYS A 41 12.79 22.84 13.52
N TRP A 42 11.92 22.80 14.52
CA TRP A 42 10.54 22.36 14.38
C TRP A 42 9.59 23.56 14.36
N GLU A 43 8.55 23.47 13.55
CA GLU A 43 7.49 24.48 13.51
C GLU A 43 6.10 23.86 13.45
N ARG A 44 5.13 24.67 13.87
CA ARG A 44 3.71 24.36 13.82
C ARG A 44 3.11 25.02 12.60
N ARG A 45 2.31 24.27 11.85
CA ARG A 45 1.55 24.77 10.71
C ARG A 45 0.18 24.11 10.65
N ASP A 46 -0.76 24.79 10.00
CA ASP A 46 -2.10 24.27 9.77
C ASP A 46 -2.18 23.64 8.38
N VAL A 47 -2.77 22.45 8.28
CA VAL A 47 -3.04 21.78 7.01
C VAL A 47 -4.53 21.92 6.72
N VAL A 48 -4.86 22.75 5.74
CA VAL A 48 -6.22 22.94 5.24
C VAL A 48 -6.23 22.59 3.75
N GLN A 49 -7.08 21.65 3.37
CA GLN A 49 -7.31 21.29 1.98
C GLN A 49 -8.73 21.72 1.60
N GLN A 50 -8.84 22.49 0.52
CA GLN A 50 -10.12 22.93 -0.03
C GLN A 50 -10.39 22.27 -1.37
N ASN A 51 -11.67 22.05 -1.67
CA ASN A 51 -12.12 21.68 -2.98
C ASN A 51 -11.89 22.87 -3.93
N TRP A 52 -11.17 22.64 -5.02
CA TRP A 52 -10.80 23.69 -5.96
C TRP A 52 -12.00 24.29 -6.71
N LYS A 53 -13.12 23.55 -6.85
CA LYS A 53 -14.35 24.03 -7.49
C LYS A 53 -15.24 24.81 -6.53
N THR A 54 -15.48 24.25 -5.34
CA THR A 54 -16.49 24.78 -4.40
C THR A 54 -15.88 25.70 -3.33
N GLY A 55 -14.57 25.66 -3.13
CA GLY A 55 -13.87 26.34 -2.02
C GLY A 55 -14.12 25.69 -0.65
N GLU A 56 -14.92 24.63 -0.60
CA GLU A 56 -15.26 23.93 0.64
C GLU A 56 -14.04 23.22 1.22
N THR A 57 -13.85 23.31 2.54
CA THR A 57 -12.80 22.57 3.23
C THR A 57 -13.10 21.07 3.24
N VAL A 58 -12.30 20.29 2.51
CA VAL A 58 -12.43 18.83 2.44
C VAL A 58 -11.63 18.12 3.53
N PHE A 59 -10.60 18.77 4.06
CA PHE A 59 -9.79 18.26 5.16
C PHE A 59 -9.14 19.41 5.92
N GLU A 60 -9.11 19.32 7.24
CA GLU A 60 -8.44 20.27 8.10
C GLU A 60 -7.80 19.56 9.30
N GLN A 61 -6.53 19.87 9.56
CA GLN A 61 -5.85 19.52 10.80
C GLN A 61 -4.89 20.64 11.16
N ARG A 62 -5.15 21.30 12.29
CA ARG A 62 -4.36 22.45 12.78
C ARG A 62 -3.22 22.03 13.70
N GLY A 63 -2.20 22.88 13.78
CA GLY A 63 -1.09 22.75 14.72
C GLY A 63 -0.23 21.50 14.48
N VAL A 64 -0.16 21.00 13.24
CA VAL A 64 0.72 19.88 12.92
C VAL A 64 2.18 20.32 12.96
N GLU A 65 3.05 19.42 13.41
CA GLU A 65 4.46 19.72 13.67
C GLU A 65 5.36 19.03 12.64
N PHE A 66 6.19 19.83 11.98
CA PHE A 66 7.15 19.39 10.97
C PHE A 66 8.47 20.14 11.14
N ALA A 67 9.56 19.59 10.59
CA ALA A 67 10.79 20.35 10.47
C ALA A 67 10.60 21.51 9.48
N ASP A 68 11.24 22.65 9.73
CA ASP A 68 11.02 23.89 8.98
C ASP A 68 11.32 23.77 7.48
N PHE A 69 12.28 22.92 7.12
CA PHE A 69 12.65 22.64 5.72
C PHE A 69 11.65 21.73 4.97
N TRP A 70 10.67 21.11 5.63
CA TRP A 70 9.63 20.35 4.93
C TRP A 70 8.72 21.30 4.16
N SER A 71 8.45 21.01 2.88
CA SER A 71 7.53 21.82 2.08
C SER A 71 6.08 21.72 2.58
N VAL A 72 5.28 22.76 2.32
CA VAL A 72 3.84 22.76 2.61
C VAL A 72 3.13 21.58 1.96
N ASN A 73 3.50 21.23 0.72
CA ASN A 73 2.92 20.09 0.00
C ASN A 73 3.26 18.76 0.68
N ALA A 74 4.52 18.56 1.08
CA ALA A 74 4.94 17.34 1.78
C ALA A 74 4.23 17.18 3.12
N SER A 75 4.15 18.25 3.92
CA SER A 75 3.38 18.24 5.18
C SER A 75 1.91 17.93 4.94
N THR A 76 1.30 18.51 3.92
CA THR A 76 -0.11 18.24 3.56
C THR A 76 -0.33 16.78 3.20
N ILE A 77 0.55 16.18 2.39
CA ILE A 77 0.45 14.76 2.01
C ILE A 77 0.64 13.86 3.23
N VAL A 78 1.67 14.11 4.05
CA VAL A 78 1.92 13.32 5.27
C VAL A 78 0.74 13.39 6.23
N THR A 79 0.24 14.59 6.51
CA THR A 79 -0.91 14.76 7.40
C THR A 79 -2.17 14.09 6.84
N THR A 80 -2.50 14.29 5.57
CA THR A 80 -3.77 13.76 5.01
C THR A 80 -3.74 12.25 4.77
N LYS A 81 -2.58 11.67 4.46
CA LYS A 81 -2.47 10.26 4.02
C LYS A 81 -1.80 9.33 5.02
N TYR A 82 -0.86 9.81 5.83
CA TYR A 82 0.05 8.97 6.60
C TYR A 82 -0.08 9.11 8.11
N PHE A 83 -0.52 10.27 8.61
CA PHE A 83 -0.90 10.41 10.02
C PHE A 83 -2.03 9.43 10.35
N ARG A 84 -1.86 8.69 11.44
CA ARG A 84 -2.78 7.68 11.95
C ARG A 84 -3.74 8.28 12.97
N GLY A 85 -4.89 7.63 13.16
CA GLY A 85 -5.99 8.12 13.99
C GLY A 85 -7.02 8.91 13.17
N ALA A 86 -8.25 8.98 13.65
CA ALA A 86 -9.30 9.76 13.00
C ALA A 86 -9.14 11.25 13.36
N VAL A 87 -9.40 12.15 12.41
CA VAL A 87 -9.35 13.59 12.68
C VAL A 87 -10.34 13.94 13.79
N GLY A 88 -9.90 14.74 14.76
CA GLY A 88 -10.69 15.15 15.93
C GLY A 88 -10.65 14.18 17.12
N TYR A 89 -9.95 13.04 17.01
CA TYR A 89 -9.72 12.12 18.12
C TYR A 89 -8.32 12.32 18.72
N ASP A 90 -8.18 12.12 20.03
CA ASP A 90 -6.93 12.34 20.77
C ASP A 90 -5.77 11.45 20.30
N ASN A 91 -6.08 10.29 19.72
CA ASN A 91 -5.08 9.36 19.20
C ASN A 91 -4.58 9.71 17.79
N ARG A 92 -4.97 10.88 17.25
CA ARG A 92 -4.52 11.37 15.95
C ARG A 92 -3.07 11.83 16.03
N GLU A 93 -2.23 11.27 15.17
CA GLU A 93 -0.87 11.75 14.97
C GLU A 93 -0.91 13.20 14.45
N TRP A 94 -0.05 14.03 15.00
CA TRP A 94 0.04 15.46 14.71
C TRP A 94 1.48 15.93 14.46
N SER A 95 2.50 15.12 14.79
CA SER A 95 3.92 15.43 14.52
C SER A 95 4.52 14.43 13.54
N LEU A 96 5.38 14.91 12.64
CA LEU A 96 6.21 14.04 11.81
C LEU A 96 7.05 13.07 12.66
N LYS A 97 7.47 13.47 13.87
CA LYS A 97 8.19 12.59 14.82
C LYS A 97 7.41 11.32 15.12
N GLN A 98 6.11 11.44 15.37
CA GLN A 98 5.26 10.30 15.73
C GLN A 98 5.18 9.27 14.60
N VAL A 99 5.03 9.72 13.35
CA VAL A 99 5.02 8.84 12.17
C VAL A 99 6.37 8.14 11.98
N ILE A 100 7.48 8.88 12.09
CA ILE A 100 8.82 8.32 11.93
C ILE A 100 9.08 7.32 13.05
N ASP A 101 8.88 7.70 14.31
CA ASP A 101 9.11 6.86 15.49
C ASP A 101 8.28 5.58 15.44
N ARG A 102 7.00 5.67 15.04
CA ARG A 102 6.15 4.49 14.91
C ARG A 102 6.77 3.45 13.97
N VAL A 103 7.40 3.87 12.88
CA VAL A 103 8.06 2.96 11.94
C VAL A 103 9.43 2.53 12.46
N VAL A 104 10.30 3.49 12.81
CA VAL A 104 11.69 3.25 13.19
C VAL A 104 11.77 2.41 14.45
N LEU A 105 11.06 2.78 15.52
CA LEU A 105 11.10 2.06 16.79
C LEU A 105 10.53 0.64 16.66
N THR A 106 9.57 0.43 15.77
CA THR A 106 9.06 -0.92 15.48
C THR A 106 10.15 -1.78 14.83
N TYR A 107 10.92 -1.24 13.88
CA TYR A 107 12.03 -1.96 13.26
C TYR A 107 13.20 -2.18 14.22
N VAL A 108 13.55 -1.19 15.04
CA VAL A 108 14.58 -1.32 16.08
C VAL A 108 14.19 -2.42 17.07
N LYS A 109 12.95 -2.41 17.55
CA LYS A 109 12.41 -3.44 18.44
C LYS A 109 12.50 -4.82 17.80
N ALA A 110 12.01 -5.00 16.58
CA ALA A 110 12.09 -6.27 15.88
C ALA A 110 13.54 -6.72 15.65
N GLY A 111 14.44 -5.78 15.33
CA GLY A 111 15.87 -6.03 15.18
C GLY A 111 16.50 -6.56 16.47
N LYS A 112 16.16 -5.97 17.61
CA LYS A 112 16.60 -6.46 18.93
C LYS A 112 16.02 -7.84 19.25
N GLU A 113 14.70 -8.02 19.09
CA GLU A 113 14.00 -9.28 19.40
C GLU A 113 14.51 -10.47 18.58
N HIS A 114 14.93 -10.22 17.34
CA HIS A 114 15.45 -11.25 16.44
C HIS A 114 16.99 -11.34 16.41
N GLY A 115 17.69 -10.56 17.24
CA GLY A 115 19.15 -10.59 17.37
C GLY A 115 19.91 -10.07 16.15
N TYR A 116 19.35 -9.11 15.42
CA TYR A 116 20.01 -8.50 14.25
C TYR A 116 21.18 -7.60 14.63
N PHE A 117 21.21 -7.02 15.84
CA PHE A 117 22.26 -6.11 16.29
C PHE A 117 23.29 -6.84 17.16
N ALA A 118 24.58 -6.53 16.98
CA ALA A 118 25.63 -7.10 17.81
C ALA A 118 25.60 -6.54 19.24
N THR A 119 25.27 -5.25 19.39
CA THR A 119 25.18 -4.56 20.68
C THR A 119 23.97 -3.62 20.73
N ASP A 120 23.60 -3.16 21.93
CA ASP A 120 22.60 -2.10 22.08
C ASP A 120 23.03 -0.79 21.42
N LYS A 121 24.35 -0.52 21.38
CA LYS A 121 24.90 0.64 20.68
C LYS A 121 24.65 0.57 19.17
N ASP A 122 24.75 -0.62 18.57
CA ASP A 122 24.45 -0.82 17.15
C ASP A 122 22.97 -0.56 16.85
N ALA A 123 22.08 -0.96 17.77
CA ALA A 123 20.65 -0.71 17.64
C ALA A 123 20.32 0.79 17.74
N GLU A 124 20.98 1.52 18.64
CA GLU A 124 20.85 2.98 18.77
C GLU A 124 21.38 3.71 17.52
N ILE A 125 22.54 3.29 16.99
CA ILE A 125 23.07 3.87 15.75
C ILE A 125 22.07 3.62 14.61
N PHE A 126 21.54 2.40 14.48
CA PHE A 126 20.53 2.10 13.47
C PHE A 126 19.27 2.97 13.61
N GLU A 127 18.77 3.14 14.85
CA GLU A 127 17.65 4.04 15.14
C GLU A 127 17.92 5.47 14.66
N HIS A 128 19.05 6.05 15.08
CA HIS A 128 19.39 7.43 14.76
C HIS A 128 19.60 7.61 13.25
N GLU A 129 20.38 6.73 12.60
CA GLU A 129 20.64 6.82 11.15
C GLU A 129 19.35 6.69 10.34
N LEU A 130 18.46 5.75 10.69
CA LEU A 130 17.19 5.58 10.00
C LEU A 130 16.26 6.78 10.21
N THR A 131 16.15 7.29 11.43
CA THR A 131 15.40 8.51 11.74
C THR A 131 15.93 9.70 10.95
N PHE A 132 17.26 9.88 10.89
CA PHE A 132 17.89 10.95 10.13
C PHE A 132 17.54 10.85 8.64
N MET A 133 17.69 9.67 8.04
CA MET A 133 17.44 9.47 6.61
C MET A 133 15.99 9.74 6.23
N LEU A 134 15.03 9.35 7.09
CA LEU A 134 13.60 9.61 6.86
C LEU A 134 13.25 11.09 7.07
N LEU A 135 13.79 11.71 8.12
CA LEU A 135 13.57 13.13 8.43
C LEU A 135 14.08 14.06 7.33
N HIS A 136 15.28 13.79 6.82
CA HIS A 136 15.95 14.56 5.77
C HIS A 136 15.63 14.07 4.35
N GLN A 137 14.71 13.11 4.22
CA GLN A 137 14.22 12.60 2.93
C GLN A 137 15.30 12.01 2.01
N TYR A 138 16.40 11.48 2.58
CA TYR A 138 17.42 10.69 1.84
C TYR A 138 16.86 9.35 1.38
N PHE A 139 15.88 8.84 2.10
CA PHE A 139 15.19 7.60 1.83
C PHE A 139 13.72 7.72 2.26
N ALA A 140 12.83 6.94 1.64
CA ALA A 140 11.46 6.80 2.07
C ALA A 140 10.97 5.37 1.84
N TYR A 141 10.19 4.85 2.77
CA TYR A 141 9.51 3.58 2.58
C TYR A 141 8.34 3.69 1.60
N ASN A 142 7.96 2.56 1.02
CA ASN A 142 6.70 2.43 0.30
C ASN A 142 5.49 2.71 1.23
N SER A 143 4.34 3.05 0.67
CA SER A 143 3.17 3.46 1.47
C SER A 143 2.66 2.41 2.47
N PRO A 144 2.58 1.10 2.15
CA PRO A 144 2.18 0.07 3.13
C PRO A 144 2.98 0.06 4.43
N VAL A 145 4.28 0.36 4.39
CA VAL A 145 5.08 0.48 5.62
C VAL A 145 4.51 1.58 6.52
N TRP A 146 4.29 2.77 5.97
CA TRP A 146 3.74 3.90 6.73
C TRP A 146 2.32 3.64 7.25
N PHE A 147 1.52 2.86 6.52
CA PHE A 147 0.14 2.53 6.91
C PHE A 147 0.05 1.50 8.03
N ASN A 148 0.93 0.49 8.01
CA ASN A 148 0.73 -0.73 8.79
C ASN A 148 1.75 -0.89 9.93
N VAL A 149 2.99 -0.42 9.76
CA VAL A 149 4.05 -0.63 10.76
C VAL A 149 3.75 0.15 12.03
N GLY A 150 3.94 -0.52 13.17
CA GLY A 150 3.66 0.04 14.50
C GLY A 150 2.19 0.24 14.80
N THR A 151 1.30 -0.46 14.08
CA THR A 151 -0.16 -0.45 14.31
C THR A 151 -0.68 -1.84 14.68
N ASN A 152 -1.95 -1.92 15.11
CA ASN A 152 -2.63 -3.20 15.36
C ASN A 152 -3.02 -3.97 14.08
N ALA A 153 -2.82 -3.39 12.90
CA ALA A 153 -3.11 -4.07 11.64
C ALA A 153 -2.09 -5.20 11.39
N PRO A 154 -2.47 -6.24 10.63
CA PRO A 154 -1.50 -7.19 10.09
C PRO A 154 -0.38 -6.45 9.35
N GLN A 155 0.86 -6.87 9.59
CA GLN A 155 2.06 -6.18 9.12
C GLN A 155 2.34 -6.45 7.63
N GLN A 156 1.52 -5.88 6.74
CA GLN A 156 1.74 -5.92 5.29
C GLN A 156 2.64 -4.75 4.87
N VAL A 157 3.91 -5.05 4.58
CA VAL A 157 4.94 -4.02 4.28
C VAL A 157 5.37 -4.00 2.81
N SER A 158 4.88 -4.95 2.00
CA SER A 158 5.18 -5.04 0.56
C SER A 158 4.12 -4.33 -0.25
N ALA A 159 4.50 -3.48 -1.20
CA ALA A 159 3.55 -2.77 -2.06
C ALA A 159 3.08 -3.58 -3.28
N CYS A 160 3.85 -4.57 -3.71
CA CYS A 160 3.61 -5.30 -4.96
C CYS A 160 3.49 -6.80 -4.69
N PHE A 161 2.45 -7.41 -5.25
CA PHE A 161 2.22 -8.86 -5.22
C PHE A 161 1.96 -9.37 -6.63
N ILE A 162 2.48 -10.55 -6.94
CA ILE A 162 2.16 -11.27 -8.18
C ILE A 162 1.36 -12.51 -7.80
N LEU A 163 0.16 -12.64 -8.38
CA LEU A 163 -0.74 -13.77 -8.19
C LEU A 163 -0.71 -14.66 -9.43
N SER A 164 -1.10 -15.92 -9.25
CA SER A 164 -1.33 -16.88 -10.32
C SER A 164 -2.76 -17.39 -10.24
N VAL A 165 -3.36 -17.66 -11.40
CA VAL A 165 -4.69 -18.25 -11.50
C VAL A 165 -4.64 -19.45 -12.45
N ASP A 166 -5.37 -20.50 -12.10
CA ASP A 166 -5.54 -21.70 -12.91
C ASP A 166 -6.93 -21.72 -13.54
N ASP A 167 -7.10 -22.50 -14.60
CA ASP A 167 -8.37 -22.67 -15.31
C ASP A 167 -9.37 -23.57 -14.57
N THR A 168 -9.67 -23.19 -13.33
CA THR A 168 -10.70 -23.82 -12.50
C THR A 168 -11.47 -22.75 -11.76
N MET A 169 -12.76 -22.96 -11.53
CA MET A 169 -13.60 -21.99 -10.81
C MET A 169 -13.08 -21.74 -9.39
N GLU A 170 -12.55 -22.76 -8.72
CA GLU A 170 -11.95 -22.61 -7.38
C GLU A 170 -10.74 -21.66 -7.41
N SER A 171 -9.84 -21.81 -8.38
CA SER A 171 -8.67 -20.92 -8.51
C SER A 171 -9.06 -19.49 -8.88
N ILE A 172 -10.04 -19.32 -9.78
CA ILE A 172 -10.56 -18.01 -10.19
C ILE A 172 -11.22 -17.26 -9.02
N LEU A 173 -12.12 -17.92 -8.28
CA LEU A 173 -12.75 -17.30 -7.12
C LEU A 173 -11.76 -17.05 -5.99
N ASN A 174 -10.75 -17.93 -5.86
CA ASN A 174 -9.69 -17.70 -4.90
C ASN A 174 -8.84 -16.47 -5.23
N TRP A 175 -8.56 -16.22 -6.52
CA TRP A 175 -7.89 -14.99 -6.94
C TRP A 175 -8.62 -13.76 -6.40
N TYR A 176 -9.95 -13.68 -6.52
CA TYR A 176 -10.71 -12.51 -6.04
C TYR A 176 -10.56 -12.32 -4.52
N ARG A 177 -10.58 -13.43 -3.77
CA ARG A 177 -10.39 -13.43 -2.32
C ARG A 177 -9.01 -12.90 -1.95
N GLU A 178 -7.96 -13.48 -2.53
CA GLU A 178 -6.58 -13.13 -2.19
C GLU A 178 -6.25 -11.69 -2.55
N GLU A 179 -6.70 -11.28 -3.73
CA GLU A 179 -6.51 -9.92 -4.19
C GLU A 179 -7.23 -8.90 -3.30
N GLY A 180 -8.47 -9.20 -2.88
CA GLY A 180 -9.20 -8.35 -1.94
C GLY A 180 -8.49 -8.19 -0.60
N MET A 181 -7.87 -9.26 -0.09
CA MET A 181 -7.07 -9.20 1.14
C MET A 181 -5.79 -8.36 0.97
N ILE A 182 -5.11 -8.49 -0.17
CA ILE A 182 -3.95 -7.66 -0.53
C ILE A 182 -4.34 -6.18 -0.59
N PHE A 183 -5.47 -5.87 -1.24
CA PHE A 183 -5.97 -4.50 -1.35
C PHE A 183 -6.33 -3.92 0.01
N LYS A 184 -7.01 -4.69 0.87
CA LYS A 184 -7.31 -4.28 2.25
C LYS A 184 -6.05 -3.84 3.00
N GLY A 185 -4.93 -4.52 2.79
CA GLY A 185 -3.65 -4.18 3.41
C GLY A 185 -2.88 -3.00 2.80
N GLY A 186 -3.38 -2.36 1.73
CA GLY A 186 -2.76 -1.16 1.16
C GLY A 186 -1.88 -1.38 -0.09
N SER A 187 -1.85 -2.61 -0.60
CA SER A 187 -0.92 -3.03 -1.65
C SER A 187 -1.62 -3.26 -2.99
N GLY A 188 -0.85 -3.34 -4.08
CA GLY A 188 -1.33 -3.69 -5.42
C GLY A 188 -1.02 -5.13 -5.78
N ALA A 189 -1.74 -5.66 -6.77
CA ALA A 189 -1.58 -7.02 -7.27
C ALA A 189 -1.48 -7.05 -8.80
N GLY A 190 -0.71 -7.99 -9.33
CA GLY A 190 -0.62 -8.27 -10.75
C GLY A 190 -0.75 -9.75 -11.05
N LEU A 191 -1.28 -10.12 -12.22
CA LEU A 191 -1.36 -11.51 -12.67
C LEU A 191 -1.47 -11.63 -14.20
N ASN A 192 -1.14 -12.81 -14.71
CA ASN A 192 -1.36 -13.21 -16.09
C ASN A 192 -2.57 -14.16 -16.17
N LEU A 193 -3.58 -13.81 -16.99
CA LEU A 193 -4.81 -14.57 -17.14
C LEU A 193 -4.77 -15.61 -18.26
N SER A 194 -3.67 -15.73 -19.01
CA SER A 194 -3.56 -16.58 -20.21
C SER A 194 -3.70 -18.08 -19.93
N ARG A 195 -3.68 -18.48 -18.65
CA ARG A 195 -3.98 -19.85 -18.24
C ARG A 195 -5.47 -20.18 -18.30
N ILE A 196 -6.35 -19.17 -18.18
CA ILE A 196 -7.81 -19.36 -18.26
C ILE A 196 -8.19 -19.58 -19.71
N ARG A 197 -9.04 -20.57 -19.98
CA ARG A 197 -9.50 -20.90 -21.33
C ARG A 197 -10.23 -19.73 -22.00
N SER A 198 -10.20 -19.70 -23.33
CA SER A 198 -10.87 -18.65 -24.12
C SER A 198 -12.39 -18.74 -24.06
N SER A 199 -13.05 -17.59 -24.22
CA SER A 199 -14.49 -17.46 -24.46
C SER A 199 -15.01 -18.30 -25.64
N LYS A 200 -14.13 -18.68 -26.55
CA LYS A 200 -14.43 -19.47 -27.76
C LYS A 200 -14.42 -20.99 -27.51
N GLU A 201 -14.03 -21.43 -26.31
CA GLU A 201 -13.92 -22.86 -25.97
C GLU A 201 -15.21 -23.42 -25.36
N LEU A 202 -15.48 -24.70 -25.63
CA LEU A 202 -16.65 -25.42 -25.11
C LEU A 202 -16.44 -25.92 -23.67
N LEU A 203 -17.50 -25.86 -22.87
CA LEU A 203 -17.54 -26.46 -21.54
C LEU A 203 -18.07 -27.89 -21.57
N LYS A 204 -17.58 -28.75 -20.66
CA LYS A 204 -18.07 -30.12 -20.50
C LYS A 204 -19.57 -30.20 -20.17
N SER A 205 -20.10 -29.20 -19.49
CA SER A 205 -21.52 -29.07 -19.12
C SER A 205 -22.42 -28.58 -20.26
N GLY A 206 -21.87 -28.29 -21.43
CA GLY A 206 -22.55 -27.56 -22.51
C GLY A 206 -22.36 -26.05 -22.38
N GLY A 207 -22.49 -25.35 -23.52
CA GLY A 207 -22.21 -23.92 -23.65
C GLY A 207 -20.73 -23.59 -23.89
N THR A 208 -20.43 -22.30 -23.98
CA THR A 208 -19.07 -21.76 -24.12
C THR A 208 -18.56 -21.21 -22.79
N ALA A 209 -17.24 -21.14 -22.63
CA ALA A 209 -16.64 -20.49 -21.48
C ALA A 209 -16.87 -18.96 -21.53
N SER A 210 -16.80 -18.30 -20.37
CA SER A 210 -16.90 -16.84 -20.30
C SER A 210 -15.62 -16.12 -20.76
N GLY A 211 -14.47 -16.81 -20.75
CA GLY A 211 -13.16 -16.24 -21.05
C GLY A 211 -12.55 -15.37 -19.93
N PRO A 212 -11.23 -15.11 -19.97
CA PRO A 212 -10.51 -14.30 -18.98
C PRO A 212 -11.03 -12.86 -18.87
N VAL A 213 -11.44 -12.22 -19.96
CA VAL A 213 -11.91 -10.83 -19.95
C VAL A 213 -13.18 -10.67 -19.13
N SER A 214 -14.11 -11.65 -19.18
CA SER A 214 -15.31 -11.64 -18.34
C SER A 214 -14.99 -11.74 -16.85
N PHE A 215 -14.08 -12.63 -16.45
CA PHE A 215 -13.65 -12.73 -15.05
C PHE A 215 -12.89 -11.48 -14.61
N MET A 216 -12.05 -10.91 -15.47
CA MET A 216 -11.35 -9.65 -15.19
C MET A 216 -12.33 -8.52 -14.84
N ARG A 217 -13.45 -8.37 -15.58
CA ARG A 217 -14.48 -7.36 -15.25
C ARG A 217 -15.09 -7.60 -13.86
N GLY A 218 -15.32 -8.86 -13.49
CA GLY A 218 -15.79 -9.22 -12.14
C GLY A 218 -14.78 -8.89 -11.04
N ALA A 219 -13.50 -9.19 -11.28
CA ALA A 219 -12.41 -8.85 -10.36
C ALA A 219 -12.22 -7.33 -10.22
N ASP A 220 -12.38 -6.57 -11.31
CA ASP A 220 -12.30 -5.11 -11.31
C ASP A 220 -13.43 -4.49 -10.49
N ALA A 221 -14.67 -4.95 -10.68
CA ALA A 221 -15.81 -4.54 -9.88
C ALA A 221 -15.59 -4.84 -8.38
N SER A 222 -15.09 -6.03 -8.05
CA SER A 222 -14.71 -6.40 -6.68
C SER A 222 -13.67 -5.43 -6.10
N ALA A 223 -12.60 -5.16 -6.85
CA ALA A 223 -11.55 -4.23 -6.45
C ALA A 223 -12.08 -2.81 -6.19
N GLY A 224 -13.03 -2.33 -7.02
CA GLY A 224 -13.67 -1.02 -6.89
C GLY A 224 -14.42 -0.82 -5.57
N THR A 225 -14.87 -1.91 -4.92
CA THR A 225 -15.56 -1.84 -3.62
C THR A 225 -14.60 -1.72 -2.43
N ILE A 226 -13.31 -1.99 -2.62
CA ILE A 226 -12.33 -2.11 -1.53
C ILE A 226 -11.49 -0.83 -1.43
N LYS A 227 -11.62 -0.13 -0.29
CA LYS A 227 -10.70 0.97 0.07
C LYS A 227 -9.38 0.40 0.58
N SER A 228 -8.30 0.71 -0.11
CA SER A 228 -7.00 0.10 0.14
C SER A 228 -6.29 0.71 1.34
N GLY A 229 -5.80 -0.13 2.27
CA GLY A 229 -5.05 0.31 3.45
C GLY A 229 -5.89 1.02 4.52
N GLY A 230 -7.22 0.83 4.52
CA GLY A 230 -8.13 1.46 5.49
C GLY A 230 -8.22 2.99 5.39
N ALA A 231 -7.63 3.59 4.34
CA ALA A 231 -7.59 5.02 4.08
C ALA A 231 -7.82 5.31 2.59
N THR A 232 -7.85 6.58 2.21
CA THR A 232 -8.27 7.20 0.92
C THR A 232 -7.68 6.67 -0.41
N ARG A 233 -7.01 5.50 -0.45
CA ARG A 233 -6.42 4.92 -1.66
C ARG A 233 -7.35 3.91 -2.32
N ARG A 234 -7.41 3.91 -3.65
CA ARG A 234 -8.10 2.88 -4.45
C ARG A 234 -7.21 1.65 -4.65
N ALA A 235 -7.81 0.49 -4.82
CA ALA A 235 -7.12 -0.72 -5.24
C ALA A 235 -6.38 -0.49 -6.58
N ALA A 236 -5.24 -1.17 -6.77
CA ALA A 236 -4.45 -1.08 -7.98
C ALA A 236 -4.14 -2.49 -8.50
N LYS A 237 -4.43 -2.71 -9.79
CA LYS A 237 -4.29 -4.02 -10.44
C LYS A 237 -3.53 -3.91 -11.74
N MET A 238 -2.70 -4.91 -12.02
CA MET A 238 -2.14 -5.16 -13.34
C MET A 238 -2.65 -6.50 -13.86
N VAL A 239 -3.22 -6.53 -15.05
CA VAL A 239 -3.67 -7.76 -15.71
C VAL A 239 -2.92 -7.89 -17.01
N VAL A 240 -2.40 -9.10 -17.28
CA VAL A 240 -1.71 -9.45 -18.51
C VAL A 240 -2.49 -10.56 -19.22
N LEU A 241 -2.52 -10.48 -20.54
CA LEU A 241 -2.96 -11.55 -21.42
C LEU A 241 -1.93 -11.68 -22.55
N ASP A 242 -1.54 -12.92 -22.86
CA ASP A 242 -0.52 -13.23 -23.85
C ASP A 242 -1.09 -12.96 -25.25
N VAL A 243 -0.22 -12.50 -26.15
CA VAL A 243 -0.62 -11.97 -27.47
C VAL A 243 -1.27 -13.02 -28.37
N ASP A 244 -0.98 -14.30 -28.13
CA ASP A 244 -1.53 -15.45 -28.86
C ASP A 244 -2.82 -16.01 -28.23
N HIS A 245 -3.27 -15.45 -27.10
CA HIS A 245 -4.51 -15.86 -26.48
C HIS A 245 -5.72 -15.53 -27.40
N PRO A 246 -6.67 -16.45 -27.63
CA PRO A 246 -7.76 -16.22 -28.60
C PRO A 246 -8.71 -15.04 -28.28
N ASP A 247 -8.68 -14.54 -27.05
CA ASP A 247 -9.44 -13.36 -26.57
C ASP A 247 -8.60 -12.06 -26.51
N ILE A 248 -7.41 -12.03 -27.13
CA ILE A 248 -6.49 -10.88 -27.07
C ILE A 248 -7.10 -9.58 -27.62
N GLU A 249 -7.86 -9.66 -28.71
CA GLU A 249 -8.51 -8.49 -29.32
C GLU A 249 -9.51 -7.85 -28.34
N GLU A 250 -10.34 -8.68 -27.68
CA GLU A 250 -11.29 -8.21 -26.65
C GLU A 250 -10.56 -7.57 -25.46
N PHE A 251 -9.43 -8.16 -25.05
CA PHE A 251 -8.62 -7.63 -23.96
C PHE A 251 -8.06 -6.24 -24.29
N ILE A 252 -7.52 -6.04 -25.50
CA ILE A 252 -7.00 -4.75 -25.97
C ILE A 252 -8.08 -3.68 -26.00
N GLU A 253 -9.28 -4.02 -26.46
CA GLU A 253 -10.40 -3.07 -26.60
C GLU A 253 -11.07 -2.70 -25.26
N THR A 254 -10.81 -3.45 -24.19
CA THR A 254 -11.55 -3.31 -22.92
C THR A 254 -11.54 -1.87 -22.39
N LYS A 255 -10.39 -1.18 -22.36
CA LYS A 255 -10.32 0.19 -21.84
C LYS A 255 -10.99 1.22 -22.76
N VAL A 256 -10.90 1.02 -24.09
CA VAL A 256 -11.55 1.89 -25.07
C VAL A 256 -13.07 1.83 -24.90
N ASN A 257 -13.60 0.62 -24.66
CA ASN A 257 -15.02 0.42 -24.44
C ASN A 257 -15.50 1.09 -23.14
N GLU A 258 -14.71 1.09 -22.07
CA GLU A 258 -15.04 1.84 -20.85
C GLU A 258 -15.00 3.36 -21.07
N GLU A 259 -14.05 3.89 -21.84
CA GLU A 259 -14.02 5.32 -22.20
C GLU A 259 -15.24 5.75 -23.00
N ASN A 260 -15.70 4.91 -23.93
CA ASN A 260 -16.91 5.19 -24.72
C ASN A 260 -18.15 5.27 -23.82
N LYS A 261 -18.27 4.41 -22.80
CA LYS A 261 -19.36 4.49 -21.80
C LYS A 261 -19.29 5.79 -21.00
N ILE A 262 -18.09 6.17 -20.54
CA ILE A 262 -17.87 7.43 -19.80
C ILE A 262 -18.29 8.63 -20.66
N ARG A 263 -17.93 8.66 -21.95
CA ARG A 263 -18.34 9.73 -22.87
C ARG A 263 -19.85 9.77 -23.07
N ALA A 264 -20.50 8.62 -23.23
CA ALA A 264 -21.95 8.55 -23.34
C ALA A 264 -22.67 9.10 -22.08
N LEU A 265 -22.16 8.79 -20.89
CA LEU A 265 -22.69 9.34 -19.63
C LEU A 265 -22.50 10.86 -19.54
N ARG A 266 -21.31 11.36 -19.88
CA ARG A 266 -21.05 12.81 -19.95
C ARG A 266 -22.04 13.51 -20.88
N ASP A 267 -22.24 12.96 -22.07
CA ASP A 267 -23.08 13.56 -23.11
C ASP A 267 -24.57 13.51 -22.73
N ALA A 268 -24.96 12.57 -21.87
CA ALA A 268 -26.27 12.51 -21.23
C ALA A 268 -26.41 13.45 -20.02
N GLY A 269 -25.38 14.23 -19.67
CA GLY A 269 -25.41 15.24 -18.63
C GLY A 269 -25.11 14.73 -17.21
N PHE A 270 -24.57 13.51 -17.06
CA PHE A 270 -24.11 13.02 -15.76
C PHE A 270 -22.82 13.75 -15.33
N ASP A 271 -22.66 13.95 -14.01
CA ASP A 271 -21.38 14.42 -13.46
C ASP A 271 -20.34 13.31 -13.61
N MET A 272 -19.17 13.68 -14.12
CA MET A 272 -18.08 12.76 -14.42
C MET A 272 -16.86 13.03 -13.53
N ASP A 273 -17.04 13.79 -12.44
CA ASP A 273 -15.99 13.96 -11.45
C ASP A 273 -15.67 12.64 -10.72
N LEU A 274 -14.49 12.56 -10.12
CA LEU A 274 -13.93 11.34 -9.54
C LEU A 274 -14.71 10.76 -8.34
N GLY A 275 -15.78 11.43 -7.89
CA GLY A 275 -16.69 11.00 -6.83
C GLY A 275 -18.02 10.42 -7.29
N GLY A 276 -18.35 10.57 -8.59
CA GLY A 276 -19.71 10.43 -9.10
C GLY A 276 -20.57 11.65 -8.82
#